data_AF-A0A0D2QNF6-F1
#
_entry.id   AF-A0A0D2QNF6-F1
#
_cell.length_a   1.000
_cell.length_b   1.000
_cell.length_c   1.000
_cell.angle_alpha   90.00
_cell.angle_beta   90.00
_cell.angle_gamma   90.00
#
_symmetry.space_group_name_H-M   'P 1'
#
loop_
_entity.id
_entity.type
_entity.pdbx_description
1 polymer ?
#
loop_
_entity_poly.entity_id
_entity_poly.type
_entity_poly.pdbx_seq_one_letter_code
_entity_poly.pdbx_strand_id
1 'polypeptide(L)'
;MEEEKDAFYVVKKGDVIGIYKSLRDLIAEAGISAYDPSLRVYKGYGLSKQAEVYLGSCGLKNAAYSISASEVNDNTFGKLVPCPPQQPTSFRGNTSNRDPSPNRLHQILGKDLVGSTSLYTDPRINHMNFTNQVMPSTQMMPSNSPYYIIEFDGASKGNPGPAGAGAVLRTEDGRVVCRLREGVGIATNNVAEYRAAILGMKYALRKGFKHVRVQGDSNLVCMQVQGRWKIKSQNLVELNKVAKDLKDKFISFQINHVDREFNSEADALANQAVNLMNGQVQEDWLLK
;
A
#
# COMPACT_ATOMS: atom_id res chain seq x y z
N MET A 1 18.75 -19.75 23.69
CA MET A 1 18.31 -18.86 22.59
C MET A 1 17.27 -19.62 21.77
N GLU A 2 16.05 -19.77 22.30
CA GLU A 2 14.94 -20.51 21.66
C GLU A 2 13.67 -19.64 21.49
N GLU A 3 13.67 -18.41 21.98
CA GLU A 3 12.47 -17.55 22.06
C GLU A 3 12.13 -16.78 20.77
N GLU A 4 12.91 -16.92 19.70
CA GLU A 4 12.65 -16.19 18.44
C GLU A 4 11.78 -16.95 17.42
N LYS A 5 11.51 -18.25 17.61
CA LYS A 5 10.81 -19.04 16.59
C LYS A 5 9.31 -18.75 16.47
N ASP A 6 8.68 -18.17 17.50
CA ASP A 6 7.22 -17.96 17.58
C ASP A 6 6.83 -16.48 17.76
N ALA A 7 7.74 -15.56 17.43
CA ALA A 7 7.46 -14.12 17.51
C ALA A 7 6.64 -13.65 16.31
N PHE A 8 5.66 -12.77 16.57
CA PHE A 8 4.95 -12.01 15.54
C PHE A 8 4.94 -10.52 15.89
N TYR A 9 4.73 -9.69 14.88
CA TYR A 9 4.73 -8.24 14.99
C TYR A 9 3.37 -7.71 14.56
N VAL A 10 2.72 -6.95 15.44
CA VAL A 10 1.44 -6.28 15.19
C VAL A 10 1.73 -4.81 14.97
N VAL A 11 1.26 -4.27 13.86
CA VAL A 11 1.51 -2.89 13.47
C VAL A 11 0.21 -2.16 13.30
N LYS A 12 -0.01 -1.18 14.16
CA LYS A 12 -1.17 -0.30 14.09
C LYS A 12 -0.79 0.99 13.37
N LYS A 13 -1.53 1.31 12.31
CA LYS A 13 -1.47 2.59 11.59
C LYS A 13 -2.90 3.10 11.41
N GLY A 14 -3.28 4.10 12.19
CA GLY A 14 -4.68 4.54 12.28
C GLY A 14 -5.58 3.40 12.76
N ASP A 15 -6.63 3.11 11.98
CA ASP A 15 -7.61 2.04 12.23
C ASP A 15 -7.24 0.71 11.60
N VAL A 16 -6.03 0.59 11.03
CA VAL A 16 -5.59 -0.63 10.37
C VAL A 16 -4.51 -1.32 11.20
N ILE A 17 -4.66 -2.63 11.39
CA ILE A 17 -3.73 -3.48 12.11
C ILE A 17 -3.14 -4.53 11.16
N GLY A 18 -1.84 -4.46 10.92
CA GLY A 18 -1.08 -5.44 10.16
C GLY A 18 -0.39 -6.47 11.06
N ILE A 19 -0.31 -7.73 10.64
CA ILE A 19 0.36 -8.80 11.40
C ILE A 19 1.47 -9.42 10.55
N TYR A 20 2.70 -9.46 11.07
CA TYR A 20 3.92 -9.89 10.39
C TYR A 20 4.64 -10.97 11.19
N LYS A 21 5.21 -11.98 10.51
CA LYS A 21 6.00 -13.03 11.17
C LYS A 21 7.42 -12.58 11.52
N SER A 22 7.93 -11.54 10.86
CA SER A 22 9.25 -10.98 11.17
C SER A 22 9.30 -9.47 10.99
N LEU A 23 10.24 -8.83 11.70
CA LEU A 23 10.54 -7.41 11.53
C LEU A 23 11.10 -7.10 10.13
N ARG A 24 11.73 -8.08 9.47
CA ARG A 24 12.18 -7.95 8.08
C ARG A 24 11.00 -7.86 7.12
N ASP A 25 9.97 -8.69 7.32
CA ASP A 25 8.74 -8.63 6.53
C ASP A 25 8.03 -7.31 6.74
N LEU A 26 8.05 -6.78 7.96
CA LEU A 26 7.51 -5.46 8.25
C LEU A 26 8.18 -4.35 7.43
N ILE A 27 9.52 -4.29 7.45
CA ILE A 27 10.29 -3.26 6.76
C ILE A 27 10.18 -3.41 5.23
N ALA A 28 10.13 -4.66 4.73
CA ALA A 28 10.09 -4.95 3.30
C ALA A 28 8.69 -4.82 2.67
N GLU A 29 7.62 -5.19 3.37
CA GLU A 29 6.26 -5.26 2.82
C GLU A 29 5.44 -4.00 3.08
N ALA A 30 5.64 -3.33 4.22
CA ALA A 30 4.83 -2.16 4.58
C ALA A 30 5.45 -0.82 4.15
N GLY A 31 6.68 -0.84 3.58
CA GLY A 31 7.39 0.37 3.17
C GLY A 31 7.56 1.37 4.32
N ILE A 32 7.52 0.88 5.55
CA ILE A 32 7.55 1.69 6.76
C ILE A 32 8.96 2.24 6.86
N SER A 33 9.11 3.55 6.64
CA SER A 33 10.23 4.26 7.23
C SER A 33 10.14 4.00 8.73
N ALA A 34 11.20 3.48 9.33
CA ALA A 34 11.30 3.22 10.77
C ALA A 34 11.01 4.46 11.66
N TYR A 35 10.71 5.60 11.04
CA TYR A 35 10.43 6.91 11.60
C TYR A 35 9.00 7.42 11.37
N ASP A 36 8.04 6.62 10.88
CA ASP A 36 6.63 7.06 10.83
C ASP A 36 6.07 7.19 12.27
N PRO A 37 5.85 8.42 12.77
CA PRO A 37 5.44 8.64 14.16
C PRO A 37 4.00 8.19 14.43
N SER A 38 3.20 7.94 13.39
CA SER A 38 1.84 7.42 13.51
C SER A 38 1.78 5.91 13.71
N LEU A 39 2.93 5.24 13.60
CA LEU A 39 3.01 3.80 13.56
C LEU A 39 3.36 3.22 14.93
N ARG A 40 2.55 2.29 15.42
CA ARG A 40 2.81 1.57 16.66
C ARG A 40 3.11 0.12 16.36
N VAL A 41 4.32 -0.33 16.67
CA VAL A 41 4.73 -1.74 16.53
C VAL A 41 4.70 -2.41 17.90
N TYR A 42 4.05 -3.55 17.93
CA TYR A 42 3.99 -4.42 19.10
C TYR A 42 4.56 -5.79 18.72
N LYS A 43 5.30 -6.41 19.63
CA LYS A 43 5.77 -7.78 19.51
C LYS A 43 4.90 -8.69 20.37
N GLY A 44 4.41 -9.77 19.78
CA GLY A 44 3.70 -10.84 20.47
C GLY A 44 4.42 -12.18 20.33
N TYR A 45 4.07 -13.13 21.19
CA TYR A 45 4.63 -14.47 21.22
C TYR A 45 3.49 -15.50 21.26
N GLY A 46 3.54 -16.51 20.39
CA GLY A 46 2.59 -17.62 20.41
C GLY A 46 1.14 -17.20 20.17
N LEU A 47 0.74 -17.12 18.89
CA LEU A 47 -0.66 -16.87 18.53
C LEU A 47 -1.52 -18.05 19.04
N SER A 48 -2.62 -17.77 19.73
CA SER A 48 -3.50 -18.86 20.18
C SER A 48 -4.07 -19.59 18.97
N LYS A 49 -4.28 -20.91 19.08
CA LYS A 49 -4.87 -21.70 17.98
C LYS A 49 -6.25 -21.19 17.58
N GLN A 50 -6.99 -20.60 18.53
CA GLN A 50 -8.26 -19.93 18.27
C GLN A 50 -8.08 -18.63 17.48
N ALA A 51 -7.07 -17.81 17.81
CA ALA A 51 -6.74 -16.62 17.05
C ALA A 51 -6.26 -16.95 15.64
N GLU A 52 -5.48 -18.01 15.46
CA GLU A 52 -5.08 -18.49 14.12
C GLU A 52 -6.28 -18.93 13.29
N VAL A 53 -7.23 -19.63 13.89
CA VAL A 53 -8.48 -20.05 13.23
C VAL A 53 -9.35 -18.84 12.89
N TYR A 54 -9.48 -17.89 13.82
CA TYR A 54 -10.23 -16.65 13.61
C TYR A 54 -9.63 -15.82 12.47
N LEU A 55 -8.32 -15.54 12.53
CA LEU A 55 -7.62 -14.82 11.48
C LEU A 55 -7.73 -15.58 10.16
N GLY A 56 -7.60 -16.91 10.18
CA GLY A 56 -7.83 -17.76 9.03
C GLY A 56 -9.25 -17.69 8.47
N SER A 57 -10.27 -17.49 9.33
CA SER A 57 -11.67 -17.29 8.94
C SER A 57 -11.93 -15.89 8.37
N CYS A 58 -11.14 -14.90 8.78
CA CYS A 58 -11.07 -13.59 8.17
C CYS A 58 -10.23 -13.59 6.88
N GLY A 59 -9.77 -14.75 6.40
CA GLY A 59 -8.97 -14.90 5.18
C GLY A 59 -7.46 -14.63 5.36
N LEU A 60 -7.00 -14.49 6.60
CA LEU A 60 -5.64 -14.08 6.97
C LEU A 60 -4.82 -15.32 7.36
N LYS A 61 -4.50 -16.15 6.36
CA LYS A 61 -3.64 -17.33 6.55
C LYS A 61 -2.22 -17.02 6.08
N ASN A 62 -1.24 -17.12 7.00
CA ASN A 62 0.19 -16.81 6.79
C ASN A 62 0.51 -15.34 6.46
N ALA A 63 1.22 -14.67 7.37
CA ALA A 63 1.37 -13.21 7.45
C ALA A 63 1.75 -12.45 6.15
N ALA A 64 0.89 -11.48 5.83
CA ALA A 64 1.11 -10.16 5.22
C ALA A 64 -0.27 -9.50 4.97
N TYR A 65 -1.10 -9.33 6.02
CA TYR A 65 -2.47 -8.84 5.87
C TYR A 65 -2.83 -7.81 6.93
N SER A 66 -3.84 -7.00 6.62
CA SER A 66 -4.41 -5.95 7.46
C SER A 66 -5.84 -6.29 7.89
N ILE A 67 -6.19 -5.96 9.14
CA ILE A 67 -7.56 -6.00 9.68
C ILE A 67 -7.95 -4.67 10.30
N SER A 68 -9.25 -4.45 10.47
CA SER A 68 -9.75 -3.28 11.19
C SER A 68 -9.39 -3.36 12.67
N ALA A 69 -9.02 -2.23 13.27
CA ALA A 69 -8.78 -2.10 14.70
C ALA A 69 -10.03 -2.45 15.53
N SER A 70 -11.23 -2.28 14.97
CA SER A 70 -12.49 -2.67 15.62
C SER A 70 -12.67 -4.18 15.74
N GLU A 71 -11.95 -4.96 14.93
CA GLU A 71 -12.01 -6.43 14.92
C GLU A 71 -10.95 -7.05 15.83
N VAL A 72 -10.12 -6.21 16.47
CA VAL A 72 -9.05 -6.63 17.38
C VAL A 72 -9.52 -6.54 18.82
N ASN A 73 -9.48 -7.68 19.49
CA ASN A 73 -9.76 -7.78 20.92
C ASN A 73 -8.59 -8.44 21.67
N ASP A 74 -8.56 -8.26 23.00
CA ASP A 74 -7.49 -8.75 23.87
C ASP A 74 -7.30 -10.29 23.78
N ASN A 75 -8.36 -11.01 23.44
CA ASN A 75 -8.33 -12.47 23.28
C ASN A 75 -7.63 -12.92 21.99
N THR A 76 -7.45 -12.02 21.02
CA THR A 76 -6.91 -12.36 19.69
C THR A 76 -5.38 -12.37 19.68
N PHE A 77 -4.74 -11.43 20.38
CA PHE A 77 -3.28 -11.26 20.31
C PHE A 77 -2.54 -11.52 21.63
N GLY A 78 -3.27 -11.73 22.73
CA GLY A 78 -2.68 -11.88 24.05
C GLY A 78 -1.92 -10.62 24.50
N LYS A 79 -0.97 -10.78 25.41
CA LYS A 79 -0.19 -9.65 25.94
C LYS A 79 0.84 -9.17 24.92
N LEU A 80 0.57 -8.03 24.31
CA LEU A 80 1.45 -7.35 23.37
C LEU A 80 2.50 -6.50 24.11
N VAL A 81 3.76 -6.60 23.68
CA VAL A 81 4.87 -5.81 24.22
C VAL A 81 5.22 -4.69 23.23
N PRO A 82 5.19 -3.40 23.64
CA PRO A 82 5.63 -2.32 22.77
C PRO A 82 7.08 -2.52 22.34
N CYS A 83 7.36 -2.44 21.04
CA CYS A 83 8.75 -2.42 20.57
C CYS A 83 9.35 -1.04 20.91
N PRO A 84 10.52 -0.99 21.57
CA PRO A 84 11.26 0.26 21.70
C PRO A 84 11.61 0.79 20.29
N PRO A 85 11.63 2.11 20.06
CA PRO A 85 12.11 2.65 18.79
C PRO A 85 13.56 2.23 18.59
N GLN A 86 13.80 1.33 17.62
CA GLN A 86 15.13 0.85 17.31
C GLN A 86 15.80 1.83 16.34
N GLN A 87 16.84 2.52 16.81
CA GLN A 87 17.76 3.21 15.90
C GLN A 87 18.46 2.15 15.01
N PRO A 88 18.63 2.39 13.71
CA PRO A 88 19.29 1.44 12.83
C PRO A 88 20.75 1.30 13.22
N THR A 89 21.13 0.14 13.73
CA THR A 89 22.53 -0.26 13.78
C THR A 89 23.00 -0.47 12.34
N SER A 90 24.06 0.26 11.99
CA SER A 90 24.76 0.17 10.71
C SER A 90 25.10 -1.30 10.38
N PHE A 91 24.62 -1.78 9.25
CA PHE A 91 25.12 -3.01 8.62
C PHE A 91 26.62 -2.84 8.33
N ARG A 92 27.47 -3.43 9.15
CA ARG A 92 28.90 -3.62 8.84
C ARG A 92 29.12 -5.11 8.63
N GLY A 93 29.64 -5.45 7.46
CA GLY A 93 29.97 -6.82 7.08
C GLY A 93 30.97 -7.46 8.02
N ASN A 94 30.92 -8.79 8.07
CA ASN A 94 31.89 -9.64 8.75
C ASN A 94 33.34 -9.28 8.38
N THR A 95 34.11 -8.82 9.36
CA THR A 95 35.52 -9.20 9.53
C THR A 95 35.86 -9.22 11.01
N SER A 96 36.68 -10.21 11.36
CA SER A 96 37.04 -10.67 12.69
C SER A 96 37.89 -9.72 13.53
N ASN A 97 37.84 -10.00 14.85
CA ASN A 97 38.88 -9.84 15.87
C ASN A 97 39.08 -8.51 16.62
N ARG A 98 38.84 -8.64 17.94
CA ARG A 98 39.44 -7.98 19.13
C ARG A 98 38.90 -6.62 19.59
N ASP A 99 38.30 -6.67 20.78
CA ASP A 99 38.13 -5.60 21.78
C ASP A 99 39.39 -5.49 22.69
N PRO A 100 39.52 -4.51 23.62
CA PRO A 100 38.81 -3.23 23.77
C PRO A 100 39.73 -2.02 24.15
N SER A 101 39.17 -0.81 24.24
CA SER A 101 39.34 0.21 25.34
C SER A 101 39.57 1.68 24.88
N PRO A 102 39.17 2.69 25.70
CA PRO A 102 38.74 4.02 25.24
C PRO A 102 39.66 5.20 25.68
N ASN A 103 39.28 6.41 25.25
CA ASN A 103 39.80 7.76 25.61
C ASN A 103 40.99 8.30 24.80
N ARG A 104 40.75 9.32 23.96
CA ARG A 104 41.13 10.71 24.30
C ARG A 104 40.70 11.72 23.24
N LEU A 105 39.85 12.62 23.69
CA LEU A 105 39.62 13.96 23.17
C LEU A 105 40.87 14.83 23.32
N HIS A 106 40.99 15.81 22.40
CA HIS A 106 41.96 16.90 22.30
C HIS A 106 43.41 16.49 22.01
N GLN A 107 44.03 17.07 20.97
CA GLN A 107 44.93 18.21 21.13
C GLN A 107 45.52 18.70 19.79
N ILE A 108 45.22 19.96 19.45
CA ILE A 108 46.16 21.02 18.98
C ILE A 108 46.88 20.82 17.63
N LEU A 109 46.57 21.61 16.60
CA LEU A 109 47.15 22.93 16.30
C LEU A 109 48.60 22.86 15.78
N GLY A 110 48.76 23.17 14.49
CA GLY A 110 49.93 23.81 13.90
C GLY A 110 51.12 22.92 13.53
N LYS A 111 51.45 22.88 12.23
CA LYS A 111 52.55 23.70 11.69
C LYS A 111 52.74 23.49 10.18
N ASP A 112 52.95 24.63 9.54
CA ASP A 112 53.37 24.91 8.17
C ASP A 112 54.64 24.15 7.75
N LEU A 113 54.89 24.00 6.43
CA LEU A 113 55.94 24.75 5.71
C LEU A 113 56.09 24.42 4.19
N VAL A 114 56.21 25.52 3.41
CA VAL A 114 56.95 25.76 2.14
C VAL A 114 56.45 25.24 0.78
N GLY A 115 56.23 26.20 -0.15
CA GLY A 115 56.78 26.11 -1.52
C GLY A 115 56.03 26.87 -2.62
N SER A 116 56.41 28.15 -2.85
CA SER A 116 55.99 29.11 -3.90
C SER A 116 56.05 28.57 -5.37
N THR A 117 55.44 29.15 -6.41
CA THR A 117 55.53 30.57 -6.87
C THR A 117 54.58 30.89 -8.07
N SER A 118 54.05 32.13 -8.09
CA SER A 118 53.78 33.07 -9.22
C SER A 118 52.69 32.80 -10.28
N LEU A 119 51.54 33.50 -10.26
CA LEU A 119 51.17 34.80 -10.89
C LEU A 119 51.00 34.80 -12.43
N TYR A 120 49.75 34.92 -12.92
CA TYR A 120 49.29 35.87 -13.97
C TYR A 120 47.75 35.92 -13.99
N THR A 121 47.22 37.11 -14.25
CA THR A 121 45.83 37.57 -14.08
C THR A 121 45.01 37.58 -15.37
N ASP A 122 43.69 37.35 -15.21
CA ASP A 122 42.56 37.92 -15.98
C ASP A 122 42.15 37.27 -17.34
N PRO A 123 40.92 37.51 -17.86
CA PRO A 123 39.68 36.86 -17.41
C PRO A 123 38.89 36.23 -18.57
N ARG A 124 38.16 35.15 -18.27
CA ARG A 124 36.81 34.80 -18.76
C ARG A 124 36.61 33.30 -18.54
N ILE A 125 35.39 32.95 -18.14
CA ILE A 125 34.82 31.61 -18.00
C ILE A 125 34.68 31.13 -16.53
N ASN A 126 33.42 31.24 -16.09
CA ASN A 126 32.70 30.44 -15.10
C ASN A 126 32.66 30.88 -13.63
N HIS A 127 31.89 31.97 -13.41
CA HIS A 127 30.74 32.03 -12.49
C HIS A 127 30.02 30.65 -12.31
N MET A 128 29.38 30.28 -11.20
CA MET A 128 29.00 30.99 -9.98
C MET A 128 28.56 30.01 -8.89
N ASN A 129 28.57 30.52 -7.68
CA ASN A 129 28.28 29.88 -6.42
C ASN A 129 26.83 29.44 -6.23
N PHE A 130 26.73 28.38 -5.43
CA PHE A 130 25.59 27.94 -4.63
C PHE A 130 24.75 29.08 -4.06
N THR A 131 23.47 29.14 -4.44
CA THR A 131 22.39 29.62 -3.58
C THR A 131 21.07 28.92 -3.96
N ASN A 132 20.38 28.41 -2.93
CA ASN A 132 18.99 27.96 -2.87
C ASN A 132 18.41 27.16 -4.05
N GLN A 133 18.59 25.84 -4.03
CA GLN A 133 17.72 24.93 -4.78
C GLN A 133 16.51 24.53 -3.93
N VAL A 134 15.38 25.10 -4.30
CA VAL A 134 14.04 24.65 -3.97
C VAL A 134 13.90 23.18 -4.43
N MET A 135 13.47 22.31 -3.52
CA MET A 135 13.11 20.92 -3.81
C MET A 135 12.13 20.88 -4.98
N PRO A 136 12.23 19.93 -5.93
CA PRO A 136 11.19 19.76 -6.93
C PRO A 136 9.95 19.21 -6.22
N SER A 137 9.06 20.15 -5.87
CA SER A 137 7.65 19.88 -5.61
C SER A 137 7.10 18.99 -6.72
N THR A 138 6.38 17.94 -6.32
CA THR A 138 5.54 17.08 -7.14
C THR A 138 5.10 17.80 -8.42
N GLN A 139 5.59 17.35 -9.57
CA GLN A 139 5.09 17.83 -10.85
C GLN A 139 3.61 17.48 -10.96
N MET A 140 2.75 18.41 -10.55
CA MET A 140 1.37 18.45 -11.01
C MET A 140 1.42 18.80 -12.49
N MET A 141 1.30 17.78 -13.34
CA MET A 141 1.17 17.98 -14.76
C MET A 141 -0.18 18.67 -15.05
N PRO A 142 -0.21 19.70 -15.90
CA PRO A 142 -1.45 20.32 -16.32
C PRO A 142 -2.10 19.41 -17.36
N SER A 143 -3.21 18.75 -17.04
CA SER A 143 -3.99 18.02 -18.05
C SER A 143 -5.40 18.58 -18.15
N ASN A 144 -5.59 19.48 -19.12
CA ASN A 144 -6.89 19.92 -19.62
C ASN A 144 -7.66 18.80 -20.38
N SER A 145 -7.33 17.53 -20.13
CA SER A 145 -7.99 16.37 -20.72
C SER A 145 -9.00 15.82 -19.72
N PRO A 146 -10.30 15.73 -20.07
CA PRO A 146 -11.30 15.22 -19.15
C PRO A 146 -10.97 13.79 -18.77
N TYR A 147 -10.91 13.51 -17.47
CA TYR A 147 -10.77 12.15 -16.95
C TYR A 147 -12.06 11.67 -16.31
N TYR A 148 -12.18 10.36 -16.21
CA TYR A 148 -13.29 9.70 -15.54
C TYR A 148 -12.81 9.06 -14.24
N ILE A 149 -13.62 9.14 -13.20
CA ILE A 149 -13.38 8.50 -11.93
C ILE A 149 -14.08 7.13 -11.94
N ILE A 150 -13.38 6.10 -11.49
CA ILE A 150 -13.92 4.75 -11.31
C ILE A 150 -13.79 4.42 -9.83
N GLU A 151 -14.90 4.45 -9.11
CA GLU A 151 -15.01 3.95 -7.74
C GLU A 151 -15.28 2.45 -7.78
N PHE A 152 -14.59 1.64 -6.98
CA PHE A 152 -14.79 0.19 -6.89
C PHE A 152 -14.86 -0.28 -5.44
N ASP A 153 -15.64 -1.32 -5.20
CA ASP A 153 -15.74 -1.99 -3.90
C ASP A 153 -16.16 -3.45 -4.05
N GLY A 154 -15.68 -4.30 -3.14
CA GLY A 154 -16.01 -5.72 -3.08
C GLY A 154 -16.71 -6.08 -1.76
N ALA A 155 -17.75 -6.90 -1.85
CA ALA A 155 -18.43 -7.42 -0.67
C ALA A 155 -18.40 -8.95 -0.65
N SER A 156 -18.18 -9.54 0.52
CA SER A 156 -18.29 -10.99 0.74
C SER A 156 -18.98 -11.32 2.07
N LYS A 157 -20.04 -12.14 2.04
CA LYS A 157 -20.77 -12.59 3.23
C LYS A 157 -20.15 -13.87 3.79
N GLY A 158 -19.03 -13.70 4.49
CA GLY A 158 -18.09 -14.77 4.87
C GLY A 158 -16.84 -14.73 4.00
N ASN A 159 -15.69 -15.22 4.47
CA ASN A 159 -14.40 -15.07 3.76
C ASN A 159 -13.63 -16.40 3.62
N PRO A 160 -13.99 -17.28 2.67
CA PRO A 160 -14.87 -17.03 1.52
C PRO A 160 -16.38 -17.20 1.79
N GLY A 161 -17.22 -16.55 0.99
CA GLY A 161 -18.68 -16.61 1.06
C GLY A 161 -19.35 -16.01 -0.18
N PRO A 162 -20.69 -15.94 -0.24
CA PRO A 162 -21.40 -15.23 -1.31
C PRO A 162 -20.90 -13.80 -1.46
N ALA A 163 -20.49 -13.45 -2.67
CA ALA A 163 -19.72 -12.24 -2.94
C ALA A 163 -20.28 -11.47 -4.14
N GLY A 164 -20.08 -10.16 -4.08
CA GLY A 164 -20.53 -9.19 -5.06
C GLY A 164 -19.47 -8.12 -5.28
N ALA A 165 -19.45 -7.57 -6.49
CA ALA A 165 -18.54 -6.50 -6.89
C ALA A 165 -19.36 -5.30 -7.37
N GLY A 166 -19.00 -4.10 -6.92
CA GLY A 166 -19.66 -2.84 -7.28
C GLY A 166 -18.68 -1.85 -7.87
N ALA A 167 -19.08 -1.13 -8.92
CA ALA A 167 -18.30 -0.01 -9.44
C ALA A 167 -19.19 1.15 -9.89
N VAL A 168 -18.73 2.38 -9.67
CA VAL A 168 -19.39 3.61 -10.12
C VAL A 168 -18.45 4.37 -11.02
N LEU A 169 -18.92 4.75 -12.21
CA LEU A 169 -18.19 5.65 -13.08
C LEU A 169 -18.75 7.06 -12.93
N ARG A 170 -17.86 8.03 -12.78
CA ARG A 170 -18.20 9.46 -12.70
C ARG A 170 -17.36 10.28 -13.68
N THR A 171 -17.94 11.40 -14.10
CA THR A 171 -17.17 12.50 -14.67
C THR A 171 -16.34 13.19 -13.58
N GLU A 172 -15.37 14.02 -13.99
CA GLU A 172 -14.54 14.80 -13.07
C GLU A 172 -15.35 15.70 -12.11
N ASP A 173 -16.49 16.22 -12.55
CA ASP A 173 -17.40 17.03 -11.72
C ASP A 173 -18.32 16.19 -10.80
N GLY A 174 -18.10 14.88 -10.73
CA GLY A 174 -18.78 13.97 -9.81
C GLY A 174 -20.12 13.41 -10.30
N ARG A 175 -20.59 13.78 -11.50
CA ARG A 175 -21.85 13.23 -12.05
C ARG A 175 -21.68 11.74 -12.37
N VAL A 176 -22.65 10.94 -11.95
CA VAL A 176 -22.66 9.50 -12.22
C VAL A 176 -22.96 9.24 -13.70
N VAL A 177 -22.01 8.58 -14.35
CA VAL A 177 -22.12 8.09 -15.73
C VAL A 177 -22.84 6.75 -15.75
N CYS A 178 -22.40 5.84 -14.89
CA CYS A 178 -22.90 4.47 -14.85
C CYS A 178 -22.67 3.82 -13.48
N ARG A 179 -23.61 2.97 -13.07
CA ARG A 179 -23.45 2.05 -11.94
C ARG A 179 -23.34 0.63 -12.47
N LEU A 180 -22.38 -0.11 -11.94
CA LEU A 180 -22.08 -1.47 -12.33
C LEU A 180 -22.12 -2.35 -11.09
N ARG A 181 -22.70 -3.53 -11.25
CA ARG A 181 -22.64 -4.58 -10.23
C ARG A 181 -22.51 -5.95 -10.86
N GLU A 182 -21.71 -6.81 -10.25
CA GLU A 182 -21.42 -8.15 -10.71
C GLU A 182 -21.58 -9.17 -9.58
N GLY A 183 -22.33 -10.25 -9.83
CA GLY A 183 -22.32 -11.41 -8.94
C GLY A 183 -21.01 -12.16 -9.05
N VAL A 184 -20.27 -12.32 -7.95
CA VAL A 184 -18.94 -12.96 -7.94
C VAL A 184 -19.02 -14.44 -7.55
N GLY A 185 -20.17 -14.91 -7.06
CA GLY A 185 -20.35 -16.27 -6.57
C GLY A 185 -19.75 -16.45 -5.18
N ILE A 186 -19.11 -17.60 -4.90
CA ILE A 186 -18.40 -17.82 -3.64
C ILE A 186 -16.95 -17.36 -3.78
N ALA A 187 -16.57 -16.28 -3.10
CA ALA A 187 -15.24 -15.71 -3.18
C ALA A 187 -14.77 -15.12 -1.85
N THR A 188 -13.51 -14.73 -1.76
CA THR A 188 -13.00 -13.93 -0.64
C THR A 188 -13.23 -12.44 -0.88
N ASN A 189 -13.16 -11.62 0.16
CA ASN A 189 -13.29 -10.16 0.01
C ASN A 189 -12.29 -9.61 -1.01
N ASN A 190 -11.01 -9.99 -0.89
CA ASN A 190 -9.96 -9.51 -1.81
C ASN A 190 -10.22 -9.90 -3.27
N VAL A 191 -10.85 -11.06 -3.53
CA VAL A 191 -11.24 -11.44 -4.89
C VAL A 191 -12.38 -10.55 -5.39
N ALA A 192 -13.36 -10.25 -4.53
CA ALA A 192 -14.47 -9.35 -4.86
C ALA A 192 -13.97 -7.92 -5.17
N GLU A 193 -13.04 -7.39 -4.37
CA GLU A 193 -12.41 -6.08 -4.60
C GLU A 193 -11.70 -6.00 -5.97
N TYR A 194 -10.90 -7.03 -6.29
CA TYR A 194 -10.24 -7.12 -7.58
C TYR A 194 -11.24 -7.18 -8.73
N ARG A 195 -12.32 -7.97 -8.57
CA ARG A 195 -13.39 -8.10 -9.57
C ARG A 195 -14.07 -6.76 -9.81
N ALA A 196 -14.34 -5.99 -8.75
CA ALA A 196 -14.92 -4.66 -8.82
C ALA A 196 -14.04 -3.66 -9.60
N ALA A 197 -12.75 -3.60 -9.29
CA ALA A 197 -11.82 -2.74 -10.03
C ALA A 197 -11.76 -3.13 -11.52
N ILE A 198 -11.69 -4.44 -11.80
CA ILE A 198 -11.67 -4.99 -13.17
C ILE A 198 -12.97 -4.67 -13.91
N LEU A 199 -14.12 -4.79 -13.24
CA LEU A 199 -15.44 -4.49 -13.79
C LEU A 199 -15.52 -3.05 -14.29
N GLY A 200 -15.15 -2.09 -13.43
CA GLY A 200 -15.13 -0.68 -13.78
C GLY A 200 -14.15 -0.36 -14.91
N MET A 201 -12.91 -0.88 -14.85
CA MET A 201 -11.90 -0.65 -15.89
C MET A 201 -12.31 -1.24 -17.26
N LYS A 202 -12.85 -2.47 -17.28
CA LYS A 202 -13.36 -3.08 -18.52
C LYS A 202 -14.47 -2.25 -19.13
N TYR A 203 -15.40 -1.77 -18.30
CA TYR A 203 -16.49 -0.93 -18.77
C TYR A 203 -15.98 0.39 -19.35
N ALA A 204 -15.06 1.07 -18.66
CA ALA A 204 -14.46 2.32 -19.13
C ALA A 204 -13.76 2.17 -20.49
N LEU A 205 -12.96 1.12 -20.67
CA LEU A 205 -12.30 0.82 -21.95
C LEU A 205 -13.31 0.56 -23.07
N ARG A 206 -14.37 -0.22 -22.77
CA ARG A 206 -15.44 -0.52 -23.72
C ARG A 206 -16.22 0.73 -24.15
N LYS A 207 -16.30 1.75 -23.29
CA LYS A 207 -16.90 3.06 -23.61
C LYS A 207 -15.92 4.04 -24.25
N GLY A 208 -14.66 3.64 -24.45
CA GLY A 208 -13.64 4.46 -25.10
C GLY A 208 -13.03 5.54 -24.19
N PHE A 209 -13.18 5.42 -22.86
CA PHE A 209 -12.53 6.34 -21.92
C PHE A 209 -11.01 6.08 -21.90
N LYS A 210 -10.24 7.17 -22.02
CA LYS A 210 -8.78 7.11 -22.21
C LYS A 210 -7.98 7.55 -20.99
N HIS A 211 -8.55 8.42 -20.16
CA HIS A 211 -7.93 8.99 -18.97
C HIS A 211 -8.80 8.62 -17.77
N VAL A 212 -8.28 7.81 -16.85
CA VAL A 212 -9.06 7.33 -15.71
C VAL A 212 -8.31 7.47 -14.39
N ARG A 213 -9.05 7.79 -13.33
CA ARG A 213 -8.63 7.68 -11.94
C ARG A 213 -9.48 6.61 -11.27
N VAL A 214 -8.86 5.50 -10.92
CA VAL A 214 -9.49 4.41 -10.17
C VAL A 214 -9.31 4.68 -8.68
N GLN A 215 -10.34 4.44 -7.89
CA GLN A 215 -10.29 4.60 -6.43
C GLN A 215 -11.17 3.58 -5.71
N GLY A 216 -10.74 3.16 -4.53
CA GLY A 216 -11.47 2.26 -3.65
C GLY A 216 -10.80 2.23 -2.28
N ASP A 217 -11.45 1.64 -1.29
CA ASP A 217 -10.93 1.54 0.08
C ASP A 217 -10.01 0.32 0.32
N SER A 218 -9.90 -0.57 -0.68
CA SER A 218 -8.98 -1.70 -0.64
C SER A 218 -7.53 -1.28 -0.95
N ASN A 219 -6.79 -0.90 0.09
CA ASN A 219 -5.37 -0.54 -0.05
C ASN A 219 -4.54 -1.67 -0.67
N LEU A 220 -4.89 -2.93 -0.39
CA LEU A 220 -4.25 -4.11 -0.99
C LEU A 220 -4.34 -4.08 -2.52
N VAL A 221 -5.55 -3.90 -3.07
CA VAL A 221 -5.74 -3.87 -4.52
C VAL A 221 -5.00 -2.67 -5.13
N CYS A 222 -5.14 -1.49 -4.54
CA CYS A 222 -4.47 -0.28 -5.01
C CYS A 222 -2.94 -0.48 -5.10
N MET A 223 -2.31 -0.96 -4.02
CA MET A 223 -0.85 -1.12 -3.96
C MET A 223 -0.33 -2.26 -4.86
N GLN A 224 -1.09 -3.36 -5.00
CA GLN A 224 -0.69 -4.48 -5.85
C GLN A 224 -0.82 -4.16 -7.35
N VAL A 225 -1.86 -3.42 -7.76
CA VAL A 225 -2.03 -2.94 -9.15
C VAL A 225 -0.98 -1.89 -9.50
N GLN A 226 -0.60 -1.03 -8.55
CA GLN A 226 0.56 -0.14 -8.69
C GLN A 226 1.89 -0.90 -8.79
N GLY A 227 1.93 -2.17 -8.40
CA GLY A 227 3.15 -2.98 -8.37
C GLY A 227 4.05 -2.68 -7.16
N ARG A 228 3.54 -1.98 -6.15
CA ARG A 228 4.27 -1.67 -4.91
C ARG A 228 4.28 -2.84 -3.95
N TRP A 229 3.22 -3.64 -3.94
CA TRP A 229 3.11 -4.82 -3.07
C TRP A 229 3.18 -6.12 -3.86
N LYS A 230 3.85 -7.13 -3.28
CA LYS A 230 3.91 -8.48 -3.83
C LYS A 230 2.62 -9.24 -3.56
N ILE A 231 2.34 -10.23 -4.40
CA ILE A 231 1.15 -11.09 -4.29
C ILE A 231 1.62 -12.51 -3.98
N LYS A 232 1.09 -13.08 -2.89
CA LYS A 232 1.42 -14.45 -2.46
C LYS A 232 0.42 -15.49 -3.00
N SER A 233 -0.84 -15.10 -3.18
CA SER A 233 -1.92 -16.03 -3.58
C SER A 233 -2.07 -16.11 -5.10
N GLN A 234 -2.03 -17.32 -5.66
CA GLN A 234 -2.06 -17.54 -7.12
C GLN A 234 -3.31 -16.95 -7.79
N ASN A 235 -4.49 -17.06 -7.16
CA ASN A 235 -5.73 -16.47 -7.69
C ASN A 235 -5.65 -14.93 -7.79
N LEU A 236 -5.01 -14.26 -6.83
CA LEU A 236 -4.81 -12.82 -6.86
C LEU A 236 -3.74 -12.43 -7.88
N VAL A 237 -2.75 -13.29 -8.15
CA VAL A 237 -1.76 -13.05 -9.21
C VAL A 237 -2.44 -12.95 -10.57
N GLU A 238 -3.38 -13.85 -10.85
CA GLU A 238 -4.15 -13.85 -12.10
C GLU A 238 -5.05 -12.61 -12.22
N LEU A 239 -5.78 -12.24 -11.16
CA LEU A 239 -6.60 -11.04 -11.15
C LEU A 239 -5.76 -9.76 -11.29
N ASN A 240 -4.61 -9.69 -10.62
CA ASN A 240 -3.71 -8.56 -10.76
C ASN A 240 -3.11 -8.45 -12.16
N LYS A 241 -2.81 -9.58 -12.80
CA LYS A 241 -2.37 -9.59 -14.20
C LYS A 241 -3.44 -8.97 -15.09
N VAL A 242 -4.70 -9.40 -14.95
CA VAL A 242 -5.82 -8.81 -15.70
C VAL A 242 -5.95 -7.30 -15.41
N ALA A 243 -5.86 -6.89 -14.14
CA ALA A 243 -5.93 -5.48 -13.76
C ALA A 243 -4.80 -4.65 -14.39
N LYS A 244 -3.57 -5.16 -14.41
CA LYS A 244 -2.41 -4.51 -15.04
C LYS A 244 -2.55 -4.45 -16.57
N ASP A 245 -2.97 -5.54 -17.20
CA ASP A 245 -3.23 -5.58 -18.64
C ASP A 245 -4.33 -4.59 -19.06
N LEU A 246 -5.31 -4.31 -18.18
CA LEU A 246 -6.33 -3.27 -18.40
C LEU A 246 -5.76 -1.87 -18.18
N LYS A 247 -5.01 -1.66 -17.09
CA LYS A 247 -4.32 -0.42 -16.78
C LYS A 247 -3.48 0.07 -17.98
N ASP A 248 -2.72 -0.82 -18.60
CA ASP A 248 -1.79 -0.48 -19.68
C ASP A 248 -2.50 -0.12 -21.01
N LYS A 249 -3.83 -0.31 -21.09
CA LYS A 249 -4.64 0.10 -22.25
C LYS A 249 -5.15 1.54 -22.16
N PHE A 250 -5.08 2.17 -20.99
CA PHE A 250 -5.44 3.58 -20.84
C PHE A 250 -4.26 4.48 -21.23
N ILE A 251 -4.55 5.65 -21.81
CA ILE A 251 -3.53 6.67 -22.10
C ILE A 251 -3.01 7.27 -20.79
N SER A 252 -3.90 7.49 -19.83
CA SER A 252 -3.54 7.92 -18.47
C SER A 252 -4.31 7.11 -17.45
N PHE A 253 -3.59 6.61 -16.45
CA PHE A 253 -4.14 5.78 -15.40
C PHE A 253 -3.57 6.18 -14.05
N GLN A 254 -4.46 6.37 -13.08
CA GLN A 254 -4.13 6.47 -11.66
C GLN A 254 -4.98 5.47 -10.89
N ILE A 255 -4.45 4.89 -9.82
CA ILE A 255 -5.23 4.13 -8.84
C ILE A 255 -4.85 4.56 -7.44
N ASN A 256 -5.82 4.97 -6.64
CA ASN A 256 -5.60 5.55 -5.32
C ASN A 256 -6.48 4.88 -4.28
N HIS A 257 -5.98 4.81 -3.05
CA HIS A 257 -6.82 4.47 -1.90
C HIS A 257 -7.64 5.70 -1.48
N VAL A 258 -8.89 5.47 -1.08
CA VAL A 258 -9.76 6.46 -0.43
C VAL A 258 -10.37 5.85 0.83
N ASP A 259 -10.73 6.67 1.82
CA ASP A 259 -11.40 6.14 3.01
C ASP A 259 -12.83 5.68 2.66
N ARG A 260 -13.33 4.68 3.39
CA ARG A 260 -14.61 3.99 3.11
C ARG A 260 -15.81 4.94 3.03
N GLU A 261 -15.79 6.01 3.81
CA GLU A 261 -16.81 7.07 3.80
C GLU A 261 -16.97 7.75 2.42
N PHE A 262 -15.89 7.78 1.62
CA PHE A 262 -15.90 8.32 0.26
C PHE A 262 -16.22 7.27 -0.81
N ASN A 263 -16.47 6.00 -0.43
CA ASN A 263 -16.71 4.89 -1.36
C ASN A 263 -18.10 4.22 -1.18
N SER A 264 -18.99 4.86 -0.42
CA SER A 264 -20.27 4.26 0.03
C SER A 264 -21.18 3.76 -1.10
N GLU A 265 -21.17 4.41 -2.27
CA GLU A 265 -22.03 4.00 -3.38
C GLU A 265 -21.55 2.71 -4.06
N ALA A 266 -20.23 2.55 -4.21
CA ALA A 266 -19.64 1.31 -4.73
C ALA A 266 -19.85 0.15 -3.73
N ASP A 267 -19.70 0.40 -2.43
CA ASP A 267 -20.00 -0.58 -1.37
C ASP A 267 -21.46 -1.04 -1.39
N ALA A 268 -22.40 -0.09 -1.53
CA ALA A 268 -23.81 -0.42 -1.63
C ALA A 268 -24.11 -1.31 -2.85
N LEU A 269 -23.49 -1.02 -4.01
CA LEU A 269 -23.62 -1.83 -5.21
C LEU A 269 -23.03 -3.23 -5.02
N ALA A 270 -21.85 -3.35 -4.40
CA ALA A 270 -21.21 -4.62 -4.13
C ALA A 270 -22.08 -5.50 -3.22
N ASN A 271 -22.65 -4.91 -2.16
CA ASN A 271 -23.57 -5.60 -1.25
C ASN A 271 -24.86 -6.08 -1.94
N GLN A 272 -25.43 -5.27 -2.84
CA GLN A 272 -26.58 -5.69 -3.66
C GLN A 272 -26.21 -6.85 -4.60
N ALA A 273 -25.00 -6.83 -5.14
CA ALA A 273 -24.52 -7.79 -6.11
C ALA A 273 -24.32 -9.20 -5.54
N VAL A 274 -24.20 -9.34 -4.22
CA VAL A 274 -24.07 -10.64 -3.53
C VAL A 274 -25.19 -11.62 -3.90
N ASN A 275 -26.39 -11.09 -4.19
CA ASN A 275 -27.57 -11.89 -4.53
C ASN A 275 -27.68 -12.21 -6.04
N LEU A 276 -26.75 -11.73 -6.86
CA LEU A 276 -26.73 -12.01 -8.30
C LEU A 276 -26.10 -13.38 -8.59
N MET A 277 -26.43 -13.96 -9.75
CA MET A 277 -25.77 -15.17 -10.20
C MET A 277 -24.30 -14.91 -10.50
N ASN A 278 -23.43 -15.91 -10.31
CA ASN A 278 -22.01 -15.77 -10.62
C ASN A 278 -21.80 -15.38 -12.09
N GLY A 279 -21.06 -14.29 -12.31
CA GLY A 279 -20.78 -13.71 -13.63
C GLY A 279 -21.90 -12.84 -14.20
N GLN A 280 -23.04 -12.72 -13.51
CA GLN A 280 -24.11 -11.82 -13.94
C GLN A 280 -23.69 -10.37 -13.68
N VAL A 281 -23.61 -9.58 -14.74
CA VAL A 281 -23.34 -8.14 -14.69
C VAL A 281 -24.62 -7.36 -14.95
N GLN A 282 -24.87 -6.33 -14.15
CA GLN A 282 -25.90 -5.33 -14.40
C GLN A 282 -25.26 -3.96 -14.55
N GLU A 283 -25.75 -3.19 -15.52
CA GLU A 283 -25.25 -1.85 -15.87
C GLU A 283 -26.43 -0.86 -15.88
N ASP A 284 -26.42 0.13 -14.99
CA ASP A 284 -27.42 1.20 -14.95
C ASP A 284 -26.79 2.48 -15.52
N TRP A 285 -27.15 2.85 -16.75
CA TRP A 285 -26.64 4.04 -17.44
C TRP A 285 -27.50 5.27 -17.16
N LEU A 286 -26.87 6.39 -16.79
CA LEU A 286 -27.61 7.56 -16.24
C LEU A 286 -27.35 8.88 -16.98
N LEU A 287 -26.32 8.96 -17.82
CA LEU A 287 -26.10 10.14 -18.68
C LEU A 287 -26.82 9.97 -20.02
N LYS A 288 -28.01 10.56 -20.15
CA LYS A 288 -28.64 10.81 -21.46
C LYS A 288 -28.06 12.06 -22.10
#